data_AF-A0AAW4VZ10-F1
#
_entry.id   AF-A0AAW4VZ10-F1
#
_cell.length_a   1.000
_cell.length_b   1.000
_cell.length_c   1.000
_cell.angle_alpha   90.00
_cell.angle_beta   90.00
_cell.angle_gamma   90.00
#
_symmetry.space_group_name_H-M   'P 1'
#
loop_
_entity.id
_entity.type
_entity.pdbx_description
1 polymer ?
#
loop_
_entity_poly.entity_id
_entity_poly.type
_entity_poly.pdbx_seq_one_letter_code
_entity_poly.pdbx_strand_id
1 'polypeptide(L)'
;MAYSDIQQTEFNRATENLIEITWTYVNLQKEFPKLSETDSMGWKQMFVVWANEFEENYGRTDWDESEKTYQEAIEEFAKEKIFQWVGIRKYICIGRHIEGITLNPYEWLMEKGRKVKLFENEVEAKAYLRTNGYSDEDLEFLKFEEVWR
;
A
#
# COMPACT_ATOMS: atom_id res chain seq x y z
N MET A 1 25.07 -34.78 4.78
CA MET A 1 24.33 -33.56 4.40
C MET A 1 22.87 -33.97 4.30
N ALA A 2 22.06 -33.64 5.31
CA ALA A 2 20.65 -34.00 5.38
C ALA A 2 19.85 -32.70 5.49
N TYR A 3 19.46 -32.15 4.35
CA TYR A 3 18.33 -31.24 4.22
C TYR A 3 17.36 -31.92 3.26
N SER A 4 16.72 -32.98 3.73
CA SER A 4 15.55 -33.55 3.07
C SER A 4 14.51 -33.75 4.16
N ASP A 5 13.30 -33.29 3.88
CA ASP A 5 12.09 -33.37 4.73
C ASP A 5 11.89 -32.18 5.68
N ILE A 6 11.84 -30.97 5.11
CA ILE A 6 10.89 -29.98 5.65
C ILE A 6 9.51 -30.54 5.27
N GLN A 7 8.79 -31.11 6.24
CA GLN A 7 7.36 -31.37 6.07
C GLN A 7 6.73 -30.05 5.59
N GLN A 8 6.10 -30.04 4.42
CA GLN A 8 5.18 -28.96 4.07
C GLN A 8 4.04 -29.05 5.08
N THR A 9 4.17 -28.32 6.17
CA THR A 9 3.09 -28.18 7.15
C THR A 9 1.99 -27.38 6.46
N GLU A 10 0.88 -28.05 6.14
CA GLU A 10 -0.35 -27.37 5.71
C GLU A 10 -0.88 -26.59 6.92
N PHE A 11 -0.67 -25.28 6.91
CA PHE A 11 -1.26 -24.40 7.89
C PHE A 11 -2.71 -24.11 7.52
N ASN A 12 -3.56 -23.82 8.51
CA ASN A 12 -4.88 -23.28 8.18
C ASN A 12 -4.73 -21.86 7.64
N ARG A 13 -5.71 -21.41 6.82
CA ARG A 13 -5.69 -20.09 6.18
C ARG A 13 -5.43 -18.93 7.14
N ALA A 14 -6.05 -18.96 8.33
CA ALA A 14 -5.83 -17.92 9.34
C ALA A 14 -4.36 -17.83 9.81
N THR A 15 -3.65 -18.97 9.91
CA THR A 15 -2.22 -19.00 10.24
C THR A 15 -1.37 -18.50 9.08
N GLU A 16 -1.70 -18.88 7.85
CA GLU A 16 -1.05 -18.34 6.64
C GLU A 16 -1.19 -16.82 6.58
N ASN A 17 -2.40 -16.30 6.78
CA ASN A 17 -2.67 -14.86 6.79
C ASN A 17 -1.89 -14.13 7.89
N LEU A 18 -1.80 -14.72 9.09
CA LEU A 18 -1.02 -14.15 10.18
C LEU A 18 0.47 -14.03 9.80
N ILE A 19 1.02 -15.04 9.12
CA ILE A 19 2.39 -15.04 8.64
C ILE A 19 2.58 -13.93 7.60
N GLU A 20 1.71 -13.86 6.59
CA GLU A 20 1.77 -12.84 5.54
C GLU A 20 1.65 -11.42 6.12
N ILE A 21 0.66 -11.16 6.99
CA ILE A 21 0.51 -9.86 7.67
C ILE A 21 1.78 -9.48 8.44
N THR A 22 2.36 -10.44 9.17
CA THR A 22 3.59 -10.21 9.93
C THR A 22 4.75 -9.88 9.00
N TRP A 23 4.85 -10.58 7.86
CA TRP A 23 5.88 -10.33 6.87
C TRP A 23 5.73 -8.96 6.20
N THR A 24 4.51 -8.58 5.81
CA THR A 24 4.18 -7.25 5.31
C THR A 24 4.59 -6.19 6.31
N TYR A 25 4.24 -6.35 7.59
CA TYR A 25 4.65 -5.41 8.64
C TYR A 25 6.16 -5.24 8.75
N VAL A 26 6.92 -6.35 8.81
CA VAL A 26 8.39 -6.32 8.90
C VAL A 26 9.02 -5.61 7.69
N ASN A 27 8.46 -5.81 6.49
CA ASN A 27 8.93 -5.11 5.31
C ASN A 27 8.62 -3.61 5.37
N LEU A 28 7.40 -3.22 5.76
CA LEU A 28 7.02 -1.82 5.89
C LEU A 28 7.81 -1.09 6.98
N GLN A 29 8.19 -1.77 8.08
CA GLN A 29 9.01 -1.17 9.14
C GLN A 29 10.37 -0.64 8.65
N LYS A 30 10.92 -1.21 7.57
CA LYS A 30 12.18 -0.75 6.97
C LYS A 30 12.05 0.64 6.36
N GLU A 31 10.85 0.98 5.89
CA GLU A 31 10.54 2.21 5.17
C GLU A 31 9.80 3.25 6.03
N PHE A 32 9.04 2.80 7.04
CA PHE A 32 8.18 3.64 7.87
C PHE A 32 8.54 3.51 9.36
N PRO A 33 9.50 4.31 9.88
CA PRO A 33 9.95 4.24 11.27
C PRO A 33 8.84 4.40 12.31
N LYS A 34 7.76 5.13 11.97
CA LYS A 34 6.58 5.34 12.80
C LYS A 34 5.92 4.02 13.26
N LEU A 35 6.05 2.95 12.48
CA LEU A 35 5.51 1.63 12.84
C LEU A 35 6.13 1.05 14.12
N SER A 36 7.38 1.44 14.42
CA SER A 36 8.12 0.98 15.59
C SER A 36 7.80 1.76 16.88
N GLU A 37 6.94 2.79 16.80
CA GLU A 37 6.51 3.56 17.98
C GLU A 37 5.38 2.88 18.76
N THR A 38 4.69 1.92 18.14
CA THR A 38 3.57 1.19 18.74
C THR A 38 4.06 -0.07 19.45
N ASP A 39 3.48 -0.38 20.61
CA ASP A 39 3.87 -1.53 21.42
C ASP A 39 3.66 -2.88 20.70
N SER A 40 4.57 -3.82 20.94
CA SER A 40 4.59 -5.13 20.30
C SER A 40 3.33 -5.96 20.61
N MET A 41 2.73 -5.81 21.80
CA MET A 41 1.51 -6.54 22.15
C MET A 41 0.31 -6.06 21.34
N GLY A 42 0.20 -4.75 21.13
CA GLY A 42 -0.87 -4.15 20.31
C GLY A 42 -0.85 -4.68 18.89
N TRP A 43 0.33 -4.73 18.27
CA TRP A 43 0.49 -5.30 16.93
C TRP A 43 0.09 -6.77 16.83
N LYS A 44 0.56 -7.61 17.77
CA LYS A 44 0.23 -9.05 17.77
C LYS A 44 -1.26 -9.31 17.85
N GLN A 45 -1.97 -8.56 18.71
CA GLN A 45 -3.42 -8.67 18.83
C GLN A 45 -4.09 -8.28 17.50
N MET A 46 -3.68 -7.17 16.90
CA MET A 46 -4.26 -6.71 15.65
C MET A 46 -3.98 -7.65 14.48
N PHE A 47 -2.79 -8.25 14.38
CA PHE A 47 -2.50 -9.21 13.31
C PHE A 47 -3.39 -10.44 13.38
N VAL A 48 -3.69 -10.95 14.58
CA VAL A 48 -4.64 -12.06 14.75
C VAL A 48 -6.05 -11.63 14.36
N VAL A 49 -6.49 -10.44 14.76
CA VAL A 49 -7.81 -9.92 14.37
C VAL A 49 -7.93 -9.82 12.85
N TRP A 50 -6.94 -9.22 12.20
CA TRP A 50 -6.94 -9.02 10.74
C TRP A 50 -6.80 -10.31 9.96
N ALA A 51 -6.03 -11.30 10.46
CA ALA A 51 -5.93 -12.60 9.82
C ALA A 51 -7.29 -13.32 9.75
N ASN A 52 -8.10 -13.21 10.81
CA ASN A 52 -9.46 -13.75 10.84
C ASN A 52 -10.43 -12.90 10.02
N GLU A 53 -10.34 -11.56 10.11
CA GLU A 53 -11.17 -10.64 9.33
C GLU A 53 -11.01 -10.87 7.83
N PHE A 54 -9.79 -11.14 7.36
CA PHE A 54 -9.55 -11.47 5.96
C PHE A 54 -10.27 -12.77 5.54
N GLU A 55 -10.24 -13.81 6.36
CA GLU A 55 -10.97 -15.05 6.09
C GLU A 55 -12.48 -14.85 6.04
N GLU A 56 -13.02 -14.04 6.95
CA GLU A 56 -14.45 -13.71 6.97
C GLU A 56 -14.90 -12.99 5.71
N ASN A 57 -14.06 -12.09 5.19
CA ASN A 57 -14.38 -11.26 4.02
C ASN A 57 -14.10 -11.96 2.68
N TYR A 58 -13.01 -12.72 2.59
CA TYR A 58 -12.48 -13.24 1.32
C TYR A 58 -12.34 -14.76 1.27
N GLY A 59 -12.61 -15.49 2.35
CA GLY A 59 -12.46 -16.95 2.40
C GLY A 59 -13.41 -17.72 1.46
N ARG A 60 -14.44 -17.06 0.93
CA ARG A 60 -15.38 -17.61 -0.07
C ARG A 60 -15.17 -17.08 -1.48
N THR A 61 -14.16 -16.23 -1.69
CA THR A 61 -13.83 -15.69 -3.00
C THR A 61 -13.36 -16.82 -3.91
N ASP A 62 -13.84 -16.81 -5.15
CA ASP A 62 -13.26 -17.64 -6.20
C ASP A 62 -11.98 -16.98 -6.70
N TRP A 63 -10.84 -17.49 -6.24
CA TRP A 63 -9.54 -16.92 -6.55
C TRP A 63 -9.04 -17.29 -7.95
N ASP A 64 -9.67 -18.26 -8.62
CA ASP A 64 -9.32 -18.61 -10.00
C ASP A 64 -9.90 -17.59 -11.00
N GLU A 65 -11.00 -16.91 -10.64
CA GLU A 65 -11.63 -15.84 -11.43
C GLU A 65 -11.26 -14.42 -10.96
N SER A 66 -10.48 -14.31 -9.88
CA SER A 66 -10.07 -13.02 -9.31
C SER A 66 -8.96 -12.35 -10.13
N GLU A 67 -9.01 -11.02 -10.21
CA GLU A 67 -7.92 -10.22 -10.81
C GLU A 67 -6.61 -10.31 -10.01
N LYS A 68 -6.70 -10.63 -8.71
CA LYS A 68 -5.56 -10.76 -7.80
C LYS A 68 -5.49 -12.16 -7.22
N THR A 69 -4.27 -12.62 -7.01
CA THR A 69 -4.05 -13.83 -6.22
C THR A 69 -4.46 -13.60 -4.76
N TYR A 70 -4.77 -14.69 -4.05
CA TYR A 70 -5.02 -14.66 -2.62
C TYR A 70 -3.89 -13.96 -1.85
N GLN A 71 -2.62 -14.24 -2.23
CA GLN A 71 -1.45 -13.70 -1.57
C GLN A 71 -1.32 -12.18 -1.76
N GLU A 72 -1.53 -11.69 -2.98
CA GLU A 72 -1.54 -10.24 -3.25
C GLU A 72 -2.65 -9.53 -2.48
N ALA A 73 -3.83 -10.17 -2.39
CA ALA A 73 -4.96 -9.60 -1.67
C ALA A 73 -4.71 -9.48 -0.16
N ILE A 74 -4.13 -10.51 0.49
CA ILE A 74 -3.78 -10.42 1.92
C ILE A 74 -2.65 -9.42 2.17
N GLU A 75 -1.66 -9.32 1.28
CA GLU A 75 -0.58 -8.35 1.40
C GLU A 75 -1.10 -6.90 1.32
N GLU A 76 -1.96 -6.61 0.34
CA GLU A 76 -2.59 -5.29 0.20
C GLU A 76 -3.48 -4.96 1.40
N PHE A 77 -4.33 -5.90 1.80
CA PHE A 77 -5.19 -5.76 2.98
C PHE A 77 -4.36 -5.48 4.24
N ALA A 78 -3.29 -6.24 4.46
CA ALA A 78 -2.38 -6.06 5.59
C ALA A 78 -1.76 -4.66 5.58
N LYS A 79 -1.23 -4.23 4.43
CA LYS A 79 -0.62 -2.90 4.27
C LYS A 79 -1.59 -1.79 4.62
N GLU A 80 -2.83 -1.86 4.12
CA GLU A 80 -3.86 -0.87 4.43
C GLU A 80 -4.20 -0.83 5.92
N LYS A 81 -4.44 -1.99 6.54
CA LYS A 81 -4.78 -2.09 7.96
C LYS A 81 -3.65 -1.58 8.86
N ILE A 82 -2.40 -1.96 8.56
CA ILE A 82 -1.22 -1.53 9.30
C ILE A 82 -1.10 -0.01 9.26
N PHE A 83 -1.21 0.60 8.08
CA PHE A 83 -1.12 2.05 7.94
C PHE A 83 -2.27 2.79 8.58
N GLN A 84 -3.51 2.31 8.41
CA GLN A 84 -4.67 2.88 9.08
C GLN A 84 -4.51 2.88 10.60
N TRP A 85 -4.00 1.78 11.17
CA TRP A 85 -3.79 1.63 12.62
C TRP A 85 -2.87 2.70 13.20
N VAL A 86 -1.78 3.04 12.50
CA VAL A 86 -0.84 4.09 12.93
C VAL A 86 -1.15 5.47 12.35
N GLY A 87 -2.28 5.61 11.64
CA GLY A 87 -2.69 6.86 10.99
C GLY A 87 -1.73 7.34 9.91
N ILE A 88 -1.07 6.43 9.20
CA ILE A 88 -0.43 6.71 7.90
C ILE A 88 -1.54 6.69 6.85
N ARG A 89 -1.60 7.72 6.02
CA ARG A 89 -2.69 7.91 5.05
C ARG A 89 -2.15 7.84 3.63
N LYS A 90 -3.02 7.41 2.73
CA LYS A 90 -2.77 7.42 1.30
C LYS A 90 -3.12 8.81 0.76
N TYR A 91 -2.21 9.37 -0.04
CA TYR A 91 -2.40 10.64 -0.72
C TYR A 91 -2.04 10.48 -2.20
N ILE A 92 -2.49 11.41 -3.02
CA ILE A 92 -2.05 11.55 -4.40
C ILE A 92 -0.96 12.60 -4.48
N CYS A 93 0.15 12.27 -5.12
CA CYS A 93 1.11 13.24 -5.62
C CYS A 93 1.11 13.27 -7.15
N ILE A 94 1.39 14.44 -7.71
CA ILE A 94 1.34 14.67 -9.16
C ILE A 94 2.76 14.78 -9.66
N GLY A 95 3.14 13.95 -10.61
CA GLY A 95 4.43 13.96 -11.27
C GLY A 95 4.31 14.20 -12.78
N ARG A 96 5.38 14.67 -13.39
CA ARG A 96 5.55 14.66 -14.86
C ARG A 96 6.90 14.08 -15.26
N HIS A 97 6.99 13.49 -16.44
CA HIS A 97 8.26 13.04 -16.98
C HIS A 97 9.14 14.23 -17.39
N ILE A 98 10.42 14.18 -17.04
CA ILE A 98 11.41 15.17 -17.45
C ILE A 98 11.75 14.91 -18.92
N GLU A 99 11.51 15.91 -19.79
CA GLU A 99 11.78 15.83 -21.23
C GLU A 99 11.09 14.66 -21.96
N GLY A 100 10.00 14.13 -21.39
CA GLY A 100 9.29 12.98 -21.96
C GLY A 100 10.04 11.64 -21.82
N ILE A 101 11.17 11.61 -21.10
CA ILE A 101 11.95 10.39 -20.86
C ILE A 101 11.32 9.63 -19.69
N THR A 102 10.69 8.49 -19.99
CA THR A 102 9.95 7.67 -19.02
C THR A 102 10.82 6.97 -17.98
N LEU A 103 12.13 6.83 -18.26
CA LEU A 103 13.09 6.17 -17.37
C LEU A 103 13.53 7.06 -16.20
N ASN A 104 13.31 8.37 -16.28
CA ASN A 104 13.71 9.31 -15.24
C ASN A 104 12.68 9.37 -14.11
N PRO A 105 13.11 9.64 -12.86
CA PRO A 105 12.21 9.98 -11.77
C PRO A 105 11.30 11.17 -12.16
N TYR A 106 10.08 11.17 -11.65
CA TYR A 106 9.14 12.26 -11.92
C TYR A 106 9.63 13.59 -11.34
N GLU A 107 9.37 14.67 -12.09
CA GLU A 107 9.34 16.00 -11.51
C GLU A 107 8.01 16.18 -10.79
N TRP A 108 8.07 16.21 -9.45
CA TRP A 108 6.90 16.31 -8.60
C TRP A 108 6.35 17.72 -8.54
N LEU A 109 5.02 17.84 -8.46
CA LEU A 109 4.35 19.07 -8.11
C LEU A 109 4.70 19.42 -6.66
N MET A 110 5.31 20.58 -6.47
CA MET A 110 5.78 21.04 -5.17
C MET A 110 4.85 22.10 -4.59
N GLU A 111 4.70 22.09 -3.27
CA GLU A 111 4.10 23.17 -2.50
C GLU A 111 5.15 24.22 -2.11
N LYS A 112 4.69 25.39 -1.66
CA LYS A 112 5.58 26.45 -1.16
C LYS A 112 6.46 25.89 -0.03
N GLY A 113 7.78 25.98 -0.20
CA GLY A 113 8.76 25.42 0.74
C GLY A 113 9.40 24.10 0.31
N ARG A 114 9.30 23.72 -0.98
CA ARG A 114 9.98 22.53 -1.55
C ARG A 114 9.55 21.19 -0.93
N LYS A 115 8.29 21.09 -0.52
CA LYS A 115 7.67 19.81 -0.18
C LYS A 115 6.81 19.33 -1.33
N VAL A 116 6.76 18.02 -1.57
CA VAL A 116 5.82 17.46 -2.55
C VAL A 116 4.41 17.80 -2.12
N LYS A 117 3.59 18.28 -3.06
CA LYS A 117 2.19 18.59 -2.80
C LYS A 117 1.38 17.29 -2.75
N LEU A 118 0.59 17.13 -1.70
CA LEU A 118 -0.25 15.97 -1.45
C LEU A 118 -1.72 16.37 -1.58
N PHE A 119 -2.52 15.47 -2.11
CA PHE A 119 -3.98 15.60 -2.23
C PHE A 119 -4.64 14.38 -1.60
N GLU A 120 -5.83 14.53 -1.04
CA GLU A 120 -6.56 13.42 -0.41
C GLU A 120 -7.03 12.40 -1.44
N ASN A 121 -7.29 12.82 -2.68
CA ASN A 121 -7.71 11.96 -3.78
C ASN A 121 -7.45 12.60 -5.15
N GLU A 122 -7.61 11.80 -6.20
CA GLU A 122 -7.32 12.22 -7.58
C GLU A 122 -8.31 13.30 -8.07
N VAL A 123 -9.56 13.28 -7.59
CA VAL A 123 -10.57 14.28 -7.95
C VAL A 123 -10.14 15.68 -7.46
N GLU A 124 -9.69 15.77 -6.22
CA GLU A 124 -9.14 17.00 -5.64
C GLU A 124 -7.89 17.47 -6.40
N ALA A 125 -6.97 16.55 -6.70
CA ALA A 125 -5.76 16.83 -7.45
C ALA A 125 -6.07 17.43 -8.84
N LYS A 126 -7.01 16.83 -9.58
CA LYS A 126 -7.45 17.34 -10.89
C LYS A 126 -8.17 18.68 -10.78
N ALA A 127 -9.03 18.87 -9.78
CA ALA A 127 -9.72 20.14 -9.54
C ALA A 127 -8.72 21.28 -9.26
N TYR A 128 -7.67 20.99 -8.47
CA TYR A 128 -6.59 21.93 -8.23
C TYR A 128 -5.87 22.33 -9.52
N LEU A 129 -5.46 21.35 -10.34
CA LEU A 129 -4.77 21.62 -11.60
C LEU A 129 -5.61 22.46 -12.56
N ARG A 130 -6.89 22.14 -12.73
CA ARG A 130 -7.82 22.93 -13.57
C ARG A 130 -7.96 24.36 -13.09
N THR A 131 -8.05 24.56 -11.77
CA THR A 131 -8.10 25.91 -11.17
C THR A 131 -6.81 26.71 -11.44
N ASN A 132 -5.68 26.01 -11.65
CA ASN A 132 -4.39 26.61 -11.98
C ASN A 132 -4.09 26.66 -13.48
N GLY A 133 -5.10 26.48 -14.34
CA GLY A 133 -5.01 26.71 -15.78
C GLY A 133 -4.59 25.50 -16.62
N TYR A 134 -4.53 24.30 -16.04
CA TYR A 134 -4.32 23.07 -16.81
C TYR A 134 -5.61 22.66 -17.53
N SER A 135 -5.50 22.39 -18.83
CA SER A 135 -6.57 21.80 -19.63
C SER A 135 -6.66 20.28 -19.40
N ASP A 136 -7.76 19.66 -19.82
CA ASP A 136 -7.90 18.19 -19.70
C ASP A 136 -6.83 17.45 -20.54
N GLU A 137 -6.41 18.01 -21.68
CA GLU A 137 -5.31 17.46 -22.49
C GLU A 137 -3.97 17.48 -21.73
N ASP A 138 -3.69 18.54 -20.97
CA ASP A 138 -2.47 18.62 -20.16
C ASP A 138 -2.44 17.54 -19.07
N LEU A 139 -3.61 17.19 -18.51
CA LEU A 139 -3.72 16.18 -17.45
C LEU A 139 -3.32 14.78 -17.94
N GLU A 140 -3.47 14.48 -19.24
CA GLU A 140 -3.09 13.18 -19.82
C GLU A 140 -1.58 12.92 -19.75
N PHE A 141 -0.78 13.99 -19.72
CA PHE A 141 0.68 13.91 -19.62
C PHE A 141 1.19 13.88 -18.17
N LEU A 142 0.30 13.99 -17.18
CA LEU A 142 0.63 13.93 -15.76
C LEU A 142 0.42 12.53 -15.20
N LYS A 143 1.19 12.22 -14.15
CA LYS A 143 1.05 10.98 -13.38
C LYS A 143 0.52 11.30 -11.99
N PHE A 144 -0.55 10.63 -11.62
CA PHE A 144 -1.17 10.70 -10.30
C PHE A 144 -0.76 9.43 -9.57
N GLU A 145 0.17 9.56 -8.63
CA GLU A 145 0.74 8.43 -7.91
C GLU A 145 0.23 8.40 -6.47
N GLU A 146 -0.22 7.23 -6.04
CA GLU A 146 -0.61 6.99 -4.66
C GLU A 146 0.63 6.80 -3.78
N VAL A 147 0.74 7.60 -2.74
CA VAL A 147 1.84 7.55 -1.78
C VAL A 147 1.33 7.50 -0.35
N TRP A 148 2.03 6.77 0.50
CA TRP A 148 1.70 6.65 1.92
C TRP A 148 2.53 7.64 2.75
N ARG A 149 1.88 8.47 3.59
CA ARG A 149 2.51 9.51 4.41
C ARG A 149 1.91 9.62 5.81
#